data_AF-A0A0J8VIU8-F1
#
_entry.id   AF-A0A0J8VIU8-F1
#
_cell.length_a   1.000
_cell.length_b   1.000
_cell.length_c   1.000
_cell.angle_alpha   90.00
_cell.angle_beta   90.00
_cell.angle_gamma   90.00
#
_symmetry.space_group_name_H-M   'P 1'
#
loop_
_entity.id
_entity.type
_entity.pdbx_description
1 polymer ?
#
loop_
_entity_poly.entity_id
_entity_poly.type
_entity_poly.pdbx_seq_one_letter_code
_entity_poly.pdbx_strand_id
1 'polypeptide(L)'
;MYFIQPTRDVPYLDQVLDTLPDVQMIGLEDHELYDQTILAISDVHDYLKYQWNFPTIVLALENEGAELSQAWEQGALAGWIWNKLPAQPLLALQKIDAQYKRNQDSRDLPSAAELQQRLLPNPIELLNYQVETYFQPSAYLSGDWYDYWKISDKEVMFYLADVSGHGVTSSLLTSWMAAFHGRSKSPRELIKKLNGMLVQENIEKHITMIAGVLNLETHVVRWSSAGHYPPPIIFEPNQAPKILSTSSFPLGLTEELEVDEQEFILKRHARFILCSDGALEPFDGGLNEQFAQLVYHLQNQSFQAPEHVADDIAFLSFIRMN
;
A
#
# COMPACT_ATOMS: atom_id res chain seq x y z
N MET A 1 -7.06 27.66 -12.59
CA MET A 1 -5.84 27.56 -13.42
C MET A 1 -5.28 28.95 -13.55
N TYR A 2 -3.95 29.08 -13.58
CA TYR A 2 -3.29 30.37 -13.69
C TYR A 2 -2.71 30.59 -15.08
N PHE A 3 -2.68 31.83 -15.51
CA PHE A 3 -1.90 32.28 -16.65
C PHE A 3 -0.93 33.34 -16.14
N ILE A 4 0.36 33.07 -16.26
CA ILE A 4 1.41 33.97 -15.81
C ILE A 4 1.59 35.02 -16.89
N GLN A 5 1.40 36.29 -16.52
CA GLN A 5 1.52 37.39 -17.46
C GLN A 5 2.94 37.45 -18.06
N PRO A 6 3.08 37.35 -19.39
CA PRO A 6 4.40 37.36 -20.02
C PRO A 6 5.14 38.70 -19.78
N THR A 7 6.46 38.65 -19.55
CA THR A 7 7.28 39.87 -19.42
C THR A 7 7.62 40.53 -20.75
N ARG A 8 7.51 39.76 -21.83
CA ARG A 8 7.77 40.21 -23.20
C ARG A 8 6.46 40.43 -23.95
N ASP A 9 6.53 41.23 -25.01
CA ASP A 9 5.41 41.41 -25.92
C ASP A 9 5.20 40.14 -26.76
N VAL A 10 3.99 39.57 -26.67
CA VAL A 10 3.62 38.32 -27.35
C VAL A 10 2.43 38.60 -28.27
N PRO A 11 2.60 38.53 -29.61
CA PRO A 11 1.56 38.92 -30.57
C PRO A 11 0.25 38.14 -30.50
N TYR A 12 0.26 36.93 -29.92
CA TYR A 12 -0.87 36.00 -29.89
C TYR A 12 -1.56 35.92 -28.51
N LEU A 13 -1.16 36.77 -27.56
CA LEU A 13 -1.63 36.68 -26.17
C LEU A 13 -3.16 36.75 -26.06
N ASP A 14 -3.77 37.79 -26.63
CA ASP A 14 -5.23 37.97 -26.59
C ASP A 14 -5.98 36.79 -27.23
N GLN A 15 -5.47 36.29 -28.36
CA GLN A 15 -6.03 35.11 -29.05
C GLN A 15 -6.00 33.86 -28.16
N VAL A 16 -4.92 33.64 -27.42
CA VAL A 16 -4.80 32.50 -26.50
C VAL A 16 -5.75 32.66 -25.31
N LEU A 17 -5.83 33.86 -24.73
CA LEU A 17 -6.73 34.13 -23.60
C LEU A 17 -8.20 33.94 -23.99
N ASP A 18 -8.60 34.37 -25.18
CA ASP A 18 -9.95 34.16 -25.71
C ASP A 18 -10.32 32.67 -25.86
N THR A 19 -9.32 31.82 -26.14
CA THR A 19 -9.52 30.36 -26.23
C THR A 19 -9.54 29.65 -24.87
N LEU A 20 -9.19 30.33 -23.78
CA LEU A 20 -9.06 29.79 -22.43
C LEU A 20 -9.89 30.60 -21.42
N PRO A 21 -11.23 30.60 -21.53
CA PRO A 21 -12.11 31.58 -20.88
C PRO A 21 -12.19 31.54 -19.34
N ASP A 22 -11.55 30.56 -18.69
CA ASP A 22 -11.62 30.35 -17.23
C ASP A 22 -10.25 30.39 -16.53
N VAL A 23 -9.25 31.01 -17.15
CA VAL A 23 -7.90 31.11 -16.59
C VAL A 23 -7.70 32.46 -15.91
N GLN A 24 -7.22 32.43 -14.66
CA GLN A 24 -6.93 33.63 -13.90
C GLN A 24 -5.53 34.14 -14.26
N MET A 25 -5.43 35.37 -14.74
CA MET A 25 -4.15 36.04 -14.95
C MET A 25 -3.51 36.37 -13.61
N ILE A 26 -2.23 36.04 -13.45
CA ILE A 26 -1.42 36.37 -12.27
C ILE A 26 -0.11 37.05 -12.70
N GLY A 27 0.36 37.98 -11.88
CA GLY A 27 1.65 38.64 -12.07
C GLY A 27 2.81 37.77 -11.60
N LEU A 28 3.98 37.94 -12.24
CA LEU A 28 5.22 37.24 -11.87
C LEU A 28 5.71 37.58 -10.47
N GLU A 29 5.45 38.79 -9.98
CA GLU A 29 5.93 39.25 -8.67
C GLU A 29 5.10 38.69 -7.51
N ASP A 30 3.85 38.28 -7.77
CA ASP A 30 2.91 37.80 -6.77
C ASP A 30 2.83 36.27 -6.68
N HIS A 31 3.68 35.55 -7.44
CA HIS A 31 3.53 34.10 -7.64
C HIS A 31 3.57 33.28 -6.34
N GLU A 32 4.31 33.71 -5.31
CA GLU A 32 4.37 33.04 -4.01
C GLU A 32 3.05 33.13 -3.20
N LEU A 33 2.18 34.08 -3.54
CA LEU A 33 0.90 34.30 -2.85
C LEU A 33 -0.22 33.36 -3.35
N TYR A 34 0.04 32.58 -4.40
CA TYR A 34 -0.94 31.69 -5.02
C TYR A 34 -0.66 30.22 -4.70
N ASP A 35 -1.72 29.40 -4.74
CA ASP A 35 -1.65 27.95 -4.52
C ASP A 35 -0.73 27.27 -5.56
N GLN A 36 0.41 26.77 -5.10
CA GLN A 36 1.44 26.14 -5.93
C GLN A 36 1.03 24.80 -6.53
N THR A 37 -0.13 24.24 -6.14
CA THR A 37 -0.66 22.98 -6.70
C THR A 37 -1.50 23.18 -7.96
N ILE A 38 -1.88 24.42 -8.28
CA ILE A 38 -2.72 24.74 -9.43
C ILE A 38 -1.88 24.86 -10.70
N LEU A 39 -2.33 24.20 -11.77
CA LEU A 39 -1.73 24.29 -13.10
C LEU A 39 -1.62 25.74 -13.57
N ALA A 40 -0.42 26.10 -14.03
CA ALA A 40 -0.09 27.39 -14.63
C ALA A 40 0.24 27.24 -16.12
N ILE A 41 -0.04 28.30 -16.89
CA ILE A 41 0.41 28.47 -18.27
C ILE A 41 1.33 29.70 -18.30
N SER A 42 2.46 29.60 -18.99
CA SER A 42 3.43 30.70 -19.07
C SER A 42 4.13 30.75 -20.41
N ASP A 43 4.69 31.91 -20.75
CA ASP A 43 5.73 32.00 -21.77
C ASP A 43 6.97 31.18 -21.37
N VAL A 44 7.61 30.56 -22.36
CA VAL A 44 8.79 29.69 -22.18
C VAL A 44 10.00 30.45 -21.60
N HIS A 45 10.23 31.71 -21.97
CA HIS A 45 11.38 32.46 -21.47
C HIS A 45 11.22 32.85 -20.01
N ASP A 46 10.00 33.21 -19.62
CA ASP A 46 9.71 33.52 -18.22
C ASP A 46 9.86 32.28 -17.33
N TYR A 47 9.39 31.12 -17.80
CA TYR A 47 9.57 29.85 -17.10
C TYR A 47 11.06 29.52 -16.89
N LEU A 48 11.87 29.61 -17.95
CA LEU A 48 13.31 29.33 -17.90
C LEU A 48 14.08 30.35 -17.04
N LYS A 49 13.63 31.61 -16.99
CA LYS A 49 14.31 32.68 -16.27
C LYS A 49 13.99 32.69 -14.77
N TYR A 50 12.72 32.52 -14.40
CA TYR A 50 12.26 32.74 -13.02
C TYR A 50 12.03 31.45 -12.23
N GLN A 51 11.82 30.30 -12.89
CA GLN A 51 11.76 28.96 -12.26
C GLN A 51 10.90 28.87 -10.98
N TRP A 52 9.62 29.18 -11.08
CA TRP A 52 8.65 29.00 -9.98
C TRP A 52 8.26 27.53 -9.75
N ASN A 53 7.53 27.28 -8.66
CA ASN A 53 7.15 25.93 -8.23
C ASN A 53 5.83 25.41 -8.83
N PHE A 54 5.06 26.23 -9.55
CA PHE A 54 3.81 25.77 -10.17
C PHE A 54 4.05 24.64 -11.20
N PRO A 55 3.15 23.64 -11.27
CA PRO A 55 3.06 22.78 -12.45
C PRO A 55 2.74 23.63 -13.68
N THR A 56 3.65 23.68 -14.66
CA THR A 56 3.59 24.68 -15.73
C THR A 56 3.53 24.04 -17.12
N ILE A 57 2.61 24.53 -17.96
CA ILE A 57 2.63 24.35 -19.41
C ILE A 57 3.27 25.59 -20.02
N VAL A 58 4.27 25.38 -20.87
CA VAL A 58 4.99 26.48 -21.51
C VAL A 58 4.50 26.73 -22.93
N LEU A 59 4.38 28.00 -23.28
CA LEU A 59 4.06 28.49 -24.61
C LEU A 59 5.30 29.10 -25.26
N ALA A 60 5.60 28.67 -26.49
CA ALA A 60 6.75 29.14 -27.27
C ALA A 60 6.31 29.55 -28.68
N LEU A 61 7.13 30.36 -29.36
CA LEU A 61 6.96 30.65 -30.79
C LEU A 61 7.55 29.51 -31.63
N GLU A 62 7.17 29.41 -32.91
CA GLU A 62 7.62 28.32 -33.80
C GLU A 62 9.15 28.24 -33.95
N ASN A 63 9.84 29.37 -33.81
CA ASN A 63 11.30 29.46 -33.89
C ASN A 63 12.02 29.20 -32.55
N GLU A 64 11.29 28.92 -31.47
CA GLU A 64 11.82 28.78 -30.10
C GLU A 64 11.85 27.31 -29.63
N GLY A 65 12.14 26.40 -30.58
CA GLY A 65 12.19 24.97 -30.30
C GLY A 65 13.29 24.58 -29.31
N ALA A 66 14.39 25.34 -29.25
CA ALA A 66 15.48 25.09 -28.31
C ALA A 66 15.06 25.39 -26.87
N GLU A 67 14.40 26.53 -26.65
CA GLU A 67 13.85 26.94 -25.36
C GLU A 67 12.76 25.98 -24.89
N LEU A 68 11.90 25.52 -25.81
CA LEU A 68 10.88 24.53 -25.49
C LEU A 68 11.49 23.19 -25.02
N SER A 69 12.54 22.74 -25.70
CA SER A 69 13.30 21.55 -25.30
C SER A 69 13.94 21.71 -23.93
N GLN A 70 14.53 22.87 -23.67
CA GLN A 70 15.15 23.20 -22.38
C GLN A 70 14.10 23.24 -21.25
N ALA A 71 12.91 23.79 -21.51
CA ALA A 71 11.84 23.85 -20.53
C ALA A 71 11.33 22.45 -20.14
N TRP A 72 11.28 21.51 -21.09
CA TRP A 72 10.98 20.10 -20.79
C TRP A 72 12.03 19.46 -19.89
N GLU A 73 13.32 19.70 -20.14
CA GLU A 73 14.41 19.20 -19.28
C GLU A 73 14.32 19.78 -17.85
N GLN A 74 13.79 20.99 -17.70
CA GLN A 74 13.59 21.66 -16.41
C GLN A 74 12.25 21.32 -15.73
N GLY A 75 11.43 20.45 -16.32
CA GLY A 75 10.24 19.91 -15.69
C GLY A 75 8.91 20.55 -16.10
N ALA A 76 8.85 21.31 -17.20
CA ALA A 76 7.59 21.75 -17.77
C ALA A 76 6.73 20.54 -18.17
N LEU A 77 5.43 20.59 -17.86
CA LEU A 77 4.52 19.47 -18.04
C LEU A 77 4.15 19.20 -19.50
N ALA A 78 4.09 20.27 -20.30
CA ALA A 78 3.85 20.21 -21.73
C ALA A 78 4.36 21.50 -22.39
N GLY A 79 4.57 21.42 -23.72
CA GLY A 79 4.97 22.54 -24.54
C GLY A 79 3.99 22.77 -25.69
N TRP A 80 3.49 24.00 -25.83
CA TRP A 80 2.56 24.42 -26.89
C TRP A 80 3.13 25.59 -27.67
N ILE A 81 2.58 25.81 -28.87
CA ILE A 81 2.98 26.94 -29.72
C ILE A 81 1.88 28.01 -29.68
N TRP A 82 2.27 29.27 -29.45
CA TRP A 82 1.37 30.42 -29.29
C TRP A 82 0.33 30.56 -30.41
N ASN A 83 0.75 30.41 -31.68
CA ASN A 83 -0.13 30.52 -32.85
C ASN A 83 -0.82 29.19 -33.24
N LYS A 84 -0.56 28.11 -32.50
CA LYS A 84 -0.97 26.74 -32.86
C LYS A 84 -1.25 25.91 -31.61
N LEU A 85 -2.25 26.32 -30.85
CA LEU A 85 -2.78 25.57 -29.73
C LEU A 85 -3.40 24.22 -30.17
N PRO A 86 -3.55 23.25 -29.26
CA PRO A 86 -4.30 22.02 -29.53
C PRO A 86 -5.73 22.32 -30.00
N ALA A 87 -6.31 21.44 -30.83
CA ALA A 87 -7.68 21.62 -31.35
C ALA A 87 -8.75 21.71 -30.25
N GLN A 88 -8.49 21.12 -29.08
CA GLN A 88 -9.34 21.20 -27.88
C GLN A 88 -8.46 21.55 -26.66
N PRO A 89 -8.09 22.83 -26.46
CA PRO A 89 -7.16 23.24 -25.42
C PRO A 89 -7.64 22.86 -24.01
N LEU A 90 -8.91 23.10 -23.69
CA LEU A 90 -9.49 22.78 -22.38
C LEU A 90 -9.40 21.27 -22.05
N LEU A 91 -9.69 20.39 -23.02
CA LEU A 91 -9.58 18.95 -22.83
C LEU A 91 -8.12 18.52 -22.66
N ALA A 92 -7.20 19.14 -23.40
CA ALA A 92 -5.77 18.88 -23.25
C ALA A 92 -5.26 19.28 -21.86
N LEU A 93 -5.69 20.45 -21.34
CA LEU A 93 -5.37 20.90 -19.98
C LEU A 93 -5.87 19.92 -18.93
N GLN A 94 -7.13 19.50 -19.02
CA GLN A 94 -7.71 18.52 -18.09
C GLN A 94 -6.93 17.20 -18.08
N LYS A 95 -6.49 16.72 -19.25
CA LYS A 95 -5.68 15.50 -19.35
C LYS A 95 -4.31 15.66 -18.70
N ILE A 96 -3.64 16.79 -18.93
CA ILE A 96 -2.32 17.09 -18.36
C ILE A 96 -2.43 17.23 -16.84
N ASP A 97 -3.41 17.98 -16.33
CA ASP A 97 -3.66 18.14 -14.89
C ASP A 97 -3.95 16.79 -14.21
N ALA A 98 -4.82 15.97 -14.80
CA ALA A 98 -5.13 14.65 -14.28
C ALA A 98 -3.93 13.68 -14.32
N GLN A 99 -3.06 13.80 -15.31
CA GLN A 99 -1.82 13.01 -15.37
C GLN A 99 -0.80 13.50 -14.34
N TYR A 100 -0.66 14.81 -14.17
CA TYR A 100 0.22 15.41 -13.18
C TYR A 100 -0.18 15.04 -11.76
N LYS A 101 -1.48 15.15 -11.42
CA LYS A 101 -2.00 14.75 -10.10
C LYS A 101 -1.77 13.28 -9.79
N ARG A 102 -2.02 12.38 -10.75
CA ARG A 102 -1.70 10.95 -10.62
C ARG A 102 -0.21 10.70 -10.35
N ASN A 103 0.67 11.47 -10.99
CA ASN A 103 2.11 11.37 -10.78
C ASN A 103 2.55 12.01 -9.44
N GLN A 104 1.86 13.05 -8.96
CA GLN A 104 2.12 13.66 -7.65
C GLN A 104 1.70 12.73 -6.51
N ASP A 105 0.54 12.08 -6.61
CA ASP A 105 0.11 11.05 -5.66
C ASP A 105 1.19 9.98 -5.47
N SER A 106 2.04 9.76 -6.48
CA SER A 106 3.14 8.80 -6.46
C SER A 106 4.44 9.30 -5.81
N ARG A 107 4.60 10.59 -5.52
CA ARG A 107 5.86 11.14 -4.96
C ARG A 107 6.05 10.82 -3.48
N ASP A 108 4.96 10.81 -2.71
CA ASP A 108 5.01 10.51 -1.27
C ASP A 108 4.83 9.02 -0.96
N LEU A 109 4.33 8.22 -1.91
CA LEU A 109 4.15 6.78 -1.72
C LEU A 109 5.43 6.03 -1.39
N PRO A 110 6.61 6.29 -2.01
CA PRO A 110 7.86 5.68 -1.58
C PRO A 110 8.20 5.98 -0.12
N SER A 111 8.03 7.23 0.31
CA SER A 111 8.30 7.65 1.69
C SER A 111 7.31 7.05 2.68
N ALA A 112 6.03 6.98 2.30
CA ALA A 112 4.98 6.32 3.07
C ALA A 112 5.24 4.81 3.17
N ALA A 113 5.70 4.18 2.09
CA ALA A 113 6.09 2.77 2.07
C ALA A 113 7.28 2.49 2.99
N GLU A 114 8.29 3.35 2.98
CA GLU A 114 9.42 3.24 3.90
C GLU A 114 8.96 3.38 5.36
N LEU A 115 8.04 4.31 5.65
CA LEU A 115 7.45 4.44 6.98
C LEU A 115 6.66 3.18 7.35
N GLN A 116 5.81 2.68 6.46
CA GLN A 116 5.02 1.48 6.68
C GLN A 116 5.94 0.29 6.98
N GLN A 117 6.98 0.04 6.18
CA GLN A 117 7.94 -1.04 6.43
C GLN A 117 8.63 -0.94 7.79
N ARG A 118 8.93 0.27 8.28
CA ARG A 118 9.52 0.47 9.62
C ARG A 118 8.57 0.14 10.77
N LEU A 119 7.27 0.01 10.51
CA LEU A 119 6.27 -0.40 11.51
C LEU A 119 6.21 -1.93 11.67
N LEU A 120 6.79 -2.71 10.74
CA LEU A 120 6.86 -4.17 10.87
C LEU A 120 7.64 -4.55 12.14
N PRO A 121 7.30 -5.67 12.79
CA PRO A 121 8.01 -6.10 13.99
C PRO A 121 9.49 -6.34 13.71
N ASN A 122 10.33 -5.83 14.59
CA ASN A 122 11.74 -6.24 14.60
C ASN A 122 11.85 -7.72 14.96
N PRO A 123 12.79 -8.47 14.35
CA PRO A 123 13.06 -9.84 14.74
C PRO A 123 13.36 -9.96 16.24
N ILE A 124 12.67 -10.87 16.92
CA ILE A 124 12.88 -11.18 18.34
C ILE A 124 13.37 -12.61 18.51
N GLU A 125 14.28 -12.82 19.44
CA GLU A 125 14.77 -14.16 19.77
C GLU A 125 13.73 -14.92 20.61
N LEU A 126 13.33 -16.09 20.13
CA LEU A 126 12.37 -16.98 20.79
C LEU A 126 13.06 -18.30 21.16
N LEU A 127 12.98 -18.68 22.43
CA LEU A 127 13.59 -19.92 22.90
C LEU A 127 13.00 -21.13 22.15
N ASN A 128 13.84 -21.94 21.50
CA ASN A 128 13.48 -23.12 20.70
C ASN A 128 12.72 -22.84 19.39
N TYR A 129 12.59 -21.58 18.96
CA TYR A 129 11.88 -21.24 17.74
C TYR A 129 12.72 -20.39 16.79
N GLN A 130 12.65 -20.72 15.50
CA GLN A 130 13.03 -19.83 14.42
C GLN A 130 11.76 -19.20 13.84
N VAL A 131 11.76 -17.88 13.69
CA VAL A 131 10.67 -17.15 13.04
C VAL A 131 11.12 -16.76 11.64
N GLU A 132 10.32 -17.07 10.64
CA GLU A 132 10.54 -16.64 9.27
C GLU A 132 9.41 -15.71 8.85
N THR A 133 9.77 -14.60 8.24
CA THR A 133 8.81 -13.58 7.82
C THR A 133 9.08 -13.16 6.38
N TYR A 134 8.03 -12.84 5.65
CA TYR A 134 8.13 -12.24 4.32
C TYR A 134 7.06 -11.16 4.17
N PHE A 135 7.42 -10.06 3.53
CA PHE A 135 6.53 -8.93 3.26
C PHE A 135 6.86 -8.34 1.90
N GLN A 136 5.91 -8.36 0.98
CA GLN A 136 6.05 -7.78 -0.34
C GLN A 136 4.73 -7.13 -0.78
N PRO A 137 4.66 -5.79 -0.79
CA PRO A 137 3.54 -5.09 -1.40
C PRO A 137 3.50 -5.32 -2.92
N SER A 138 2.29 -5.36 -3.49
CA SER A 138 2.00 -5.34 -4.94
C SER A 138 2.34 -4.00 -5.60
N ALA A 139 2.31 -2.93 -4.83
CA ALA A 139 2.68 -1.58 -5.25
C ALA A 139 3.66 -0.96 -4.24
N TYR A 140 3.40 0.27 -3.79
CA TYR A 140 4.22 0.92 -2.75
C TYR A 140 3.81 0.49 -1.34
N LEU A 141 2.51 0.48 -1.09
CA LEU A 141 1.91 0.27 0.23
C LEU A 141 1.08 -1.01 0.20
N SER A 142 0.97 -1.66 1.36
CA SER A 142 0.24 -2.94 1.45
C SER A 142 -0.93 -2.92 2.44
N GLY A 143 -2.03 -3.55 2.03
CA GLY A 143 -3.19 -3.90 2.85
C GLY A 143 -3.01 -5.17 3.69
N ASP A 144 -1.95 -5.93 3.42
CA ASP A 144 -1.54 -7.08 4.23
C ASP A 144 -0.64 -6.65 5.37
N TRP A 145 -0.68 -7.41 6.47
CA TRP A 145 0.15 -7.15 7.62
C TRP A 145 0.40 -8.39 8.45
N TYR A 146 1.58 -8.50 9.04
CA TYR A 146 1.81 -9.42 10.15
C TYR A 146 2.46 -8.68 11.30
N ASP A 147 2.25 -9.22 12.51
CA ASP A 147 2.93 -8.74 13.69
C ASP A 147 3.14 -9.88 14.70
N TYR A 148 4.14 -9.75 15.56
CA TYR A 148 4.38 -10.67 16.67
C TYR A 148 5.24 -10.01 17.76
N TRP A 149 4.94 -10.32 19.02
CA TRP A 149 5.65 -9.78 20.17
C TRP A 149 5.58 -10.71 21.38
N LYS A 150 6.53 -10.56 22.31
CA LYS A 150 6.46 -11.22 23.62
C LYS A 150 5.41 -10.56 24.49
N ILE A 151 4.43 -11.34 24.94
CA ILE A 151 3.51 -10.94 26.03
C ILE A 151 4.23 -11.11 27.38
N SER A 152 5.07 -12.15 27.47
CA SER A 152 5.92 -12.48 28.62
C SER A 152 7.15 -13.27 28.15
N ASP A 153 8.00 -13.70 29.08
CA ASP A 153 9.13 -14.59 28.76
C ASP A 153 8.71 -15.96 28.19
N LYS A 154 7.42 -16.32 28.36
CA LYS A 154 6.87 -17.63 28.01
C LYS A 154 5.86 -17.58 26.88
N GLU A 155 5.34 -16.41 26.54
CA GLU A 155 4.21 -16.29 25.61
C GLU A 155 4.49 -15.24 24.54
N VAL A 156 4.22 -15.62 23.30
CA VAL A 156 4.39 -14.79 22.11
C VAL A 156 3.03 -14.63 21.46
N MET A 157 2.56 -13.40 21.33
CA MET A 157 1.42 -13.07 20.48
C MET A 157 1.89 -13.03 19.03
N PHE A 158 1.03 -13.43 18.11
CA PHE A 158 1.19 -13.19 16.69
C PHE A 158 -0.15 -12.91 16.04
N TYR A 159 -0.12 -12.23 14.90
CA TYR A 159 -1.23 -12.22 13.97
C TYR A 159 -0.75 -12.01 12.53
N LEU A 160 -1.60 -12.42 11.59
CA LEU A 160 -1.54 -12.03 10.19
C LEU A 160 -2.93 -11.52 9.80
N ALA A 161 -2.98 -10.45 9.03
CA ALA A 161 -4.21 -9.82 8.60
C ALA A 161 -4.11 -9.30 7.17
N ASP A 162 -5.25 -9.23 6.52
CA ASP A 162 -5.43 -8.67 5.19
C ASP A 162 -6.66 -7.76 5.23
N VAL A 163 -6.47 -6.52 4.78
CA VAL A 163 -7.50 -5.48 4.71
C VAL A 163 -8.08 -5.45 3.30
N SER A 164 -9.39 -5.64 3.21
CA SER A 164 -10.11 -5.69 1.94
C SER A 164 -9.77 -4.57 0.95
N GLY A 165 -9.43 -4.96 -0.27
CA GLY A 165 -9.04 -4.07 -1.36
C GLY A 165 -7.66 -3.44 -1.18
N HIS A 166 -7.11 -2.89 -2.26
CA HIS A 166 -5.72 -2.45 -2.31
C HIS A 166 -5.56 -0.92 -2.19
N GLY A 167 -4.32 -0.49 -1.94
CA GLY A 167 -3.90 0.92 -2.03
C GLY A 167 -3.81 1.66 -0.68
N VAL A 168 -3.83 2.99 -0.76
CA VAL A 168 -3.52 3.86 0.39
C VAL A 168 -4.46 3.61 1.57
N THR A 169 -5.77 3.52 1.34
CA THR A 169 -6.74 3.38 2.44
C THR A 169 -6.57 2.07 3.22
N SER A 170 -6.33 0.93 2.56
CA SER A 170 -6.08 -0.34 3.26
C SER A 170 -4.75 -0.30 4.01
N SER A 171 -3.72 0.32 3.42
CA SER A 171 -2.42 0.48 4.08
C SER A 171 -2.43 1.39 5.32
N LEU A 172 -3.33 2.37 5.37
CA LEU A 172 -3.53 3.19 6.56
C LEU A 172 -4.12 2.35 7.71
N LEU A 173 -5.00 1.41 7.39
CA LEU A 173 -5.57 0.49 8.39
C LEU A 173 -4.51 -0.49 8.92
N THR A 174 -3.63 -1.03 8.07
CA THR A 174 -2.51 -1.87 8.55
C THR A 174 -1.52 -1.07 9.41
N SER A 175 -1.21 0.16 9.01
CA SER A 175 -0.38 1.08 9.82
C SER A 175 -1.03 1.40 11.17
N TRP A 176 -2.35 1.57 11.21
CA TRP A 176 -3.10 1.75 12.44
C TRP A 176 -3.09 0.49 13.31
N MET A 177 -3.20 -0.70 12.72
CA MET A 177 -3.09 -1.97 13.44
C MET A 177 -1.72 -2.15 14.10
N ALA A 178 -0.63 -1.68 13.49
CA ALA A 178 0.70 -1.71 14.10
C ALA A 178 0.75 -0.95 15.45
N ALA A 179 -0.14 0.03 15.68
CA ALA A 179 -0.24 0.72 16.97
C ALA A 179 -0.76 -0.17 18.11
N PHE A 180 -1.23 -1.39 17.82
CA PHE A 180 -1.67 -2.39 18.80
C PHE A 180 -0.57 -3.37 19.21
N HIS A 181 0.60 -3.30 18.58
CA HIS A 181 1.78 -4.05 18.98
C HIS A 181 2.04 -3.91 20.48
N GLY A 182 2.17 -5.03 21.20
CA GLY A 182 2.43 -5.03 22.64
C GLY A 182 1.25 -4.63 23.54
N ARG A 183 0.05 -4.34 22.99
CA ARG A 183 -1.10 -3.81 23.75
C ARG A 183 -2.18 -4.84 24.07
N SER A 184 -2.18 -5.99 23.41
CA SER A 184 -3.14 -7.08 23.65
C SER A 184 -2.44 -8.33 24.16
N LYS A 185 -3.12 -9.08 25.03
CA LYS A 185 -2.58 -10.30 25.66
C LYS A 185 -3.27 -11.57 25.21
N SER A 186 -4.34 -11.47 24.44
CA SER A 186 -5.04 -12.63 23.87
C SER A 186 -5.56 -12.36 22.46
N PRO A 187 -5.71 -13.38 21.61
CA PRO A 187 -6.23 -13.25 20.24
C PRO A 187 -7.64 -12.65 20.22
N ARG A 188 -8.50 -13.16 21.10
CA ARG A 188 -9.89 -12.69 21.26
C ARG A 188 -9.96 -11.21 21.62
N GLU A 189 -9.11 -10.74 22.54
CA GLU A 189 -9.06 -9.33 22.91
C GLU A 189 -8.66 -8.44 21.73
N LEU A 190 -7.62 -8.82 20.99
CA LEU A 190 -7.16 -8.10 19.81
C LEU A 190 -8.28 -8.01 18.75
N ILE A 191 -8.87 -9.14 18.39
CA ILE A 191 -9.94 -9.23 17.39
C ILE A 191 -11.14 -8.36 17.80
N LYS A 192 -11.63 -8.49 19.04
CA LYS A 192 -12.78 -7.69 19.52
C LYS A 192 -12.48 -6.19 19.51
N LYS A 193 -11.26 -5.80 19.88
CA LYS A 193 -10.86 -4.40 19.93
C LYS A 193 -10.78 -3.79 18.53
N LEU A 194 -10.17 -4.50 17.57
CA LEU A 194 -10.08 -4.04 16.19
C LEU A 194 -11.48 -4.01 15.53
N ASN A 195 -12.30 -5.05 15.73
CA ASN A 195 -13.67 -5.09 15.21
C ASN A 195 -14.52 -3.91 15.73
N GLY A 196 -14.49 -3.69 17.06
CA GLY A 196 -15.24 -2.60 17.68
C GLY A 196 -14.84 -1.22 17.14
N MET A 197 -13.56 -1.00 16.87
CA MET A 197 -13.10 0.28 16.32
C MET A 197 -13.50 0.46 14.84
N LEU A 198 -13.44 -0.58 14.01
CA LEU A 198 -13.93 -0.51 12.62
C LEU A 198 -15.42 -0.16 12.57
N VAL A 199 -16.22 -0.84 13.41
CA VAL A 199 -17.67 -0.64 13.51
C VAL A 199 -18.00 0.76 14.05
N GLN A 200 -17.36 1.17 15.14
CA GLN A 200 -17.61 2.45 15.79
C GLN A 200 -17.32 3.64 14.86
N GLU A 201 -16.22 3.56 14.10
CA GLU A 201 -15.80 4.64 13.20
C GLU A 201 -16.45 4.52 11.80
N ASN A 202 -17.38 3.57 11.62
CA ASN A 202 -18.09 3.29 10.37
C ASN A 202 -17.14 3.18 9.16
N ILE A 203 -16.04 2.45 9.35
CA ILE A 203 -15.04 2.23 8.31
C ILE A 203 -15.61 1.21 7.30
N GLU A 204 -15.80 1.63 6.05
CA GLU A 204 -16.29 0.77 4.95
C GLU A 204 -15.20 -0.16 4.40
N LYS A 205 -14.51 -0.88 5.29
CA LYS A 205 -13.51 -1.91 5.00
C LYS A 205 -13.70 -3.06 5.97
N HIS A 206 -13.43 -4.27 5.51
CA HIS A 206 -13.30 -5.44 6.37
C HIS A 206 -11.86 -5.90 6.44
N ILE A 207 -11.52 -6.60 7.53
CA ILE A 207 -10.19 -7.15 7.77
C ILE A 207 -10.35 -8.64 8.03
N THR A 208 -9.69 -9.47 7.22
CA THR A 208 -9.50 -10.88 7.54
C THR A 208 -8.30 -11.01 8.47
N MET A 209 -8.37 -11.89 9.48
CA MET A 209 -7.28 -12.01 10.45
C MET A 209 -7.14 -13.42 11.01
N ILE A 210 -5.91 -13.84 11.25
CA ILE A 210 -5.56 -14.94 12.16
C ILE A 210 -4.71 -14.37 13.27
N ALA A 211 -5.10 -14.61 14.52
CA ALA A 211 -4.35 -14.20 15.69
C ALA A 211 -4.15 -15.38 16.64
N GLY A 212 -3.01 -15.41 17.33
CA GLY A 212 -2.70 -16.50 18.24
C GLY A 212 -1.66 -16.15 19.30
N VAL A 213 -1.54 -17.02 20.28
CA VAL A 213 -0.52 -17.00 21.32
C VAL A 213 0.21 -18.35 21.30
N LEU A 214 1.52 -18.29 21.12
CA LEU A 214 2.42 -19.43 21.27
C LEU A 214 3.02 -19.41 22.67
N ASN A 215 2.82 -20.49 23.42
CA ASN A 215 3.52 -20.72 24.68
C ASN A 215 4.85 -21.45 24.42
N LEU A 216 5.97 -20.84 24.79
CA LEU A 216 7.32 -21.32 24.53
C LEU A 216 7.74 -22.49 25.44
N GLU A 217 7.05 -22.71 26.57
CA GLU A 217 7.32 -23.82 27.49
C GLU A 217 6.49 -25.07 27.16
N THR A 218 5.18 -24.89 26.93
CA THR A 218 4.27 -26.00 26.64
C THR A 218 4.18 -26.31 25.15
N HIS A 219 4.64 -25.38 24.30
CA HIS A 219 4.54 -25.42 22.84
C HIS A 219 3.10 -25.46 22.32
N VAL A 220 2.13 -25.09 23.17
CA VAL A 220 0.73 -24.94 22.79
C VAL A 220 0.57 -23.62 22.05
N VAL A 221 -0.06 -23.69 20.87
CA VAL A 221 -0.54 -22.54 20.11
C VAL A 221 -2.04 -22.47 20.31
N ARG A 222 -2.50 -21.37 20.92
CA ARG A 222 -3.93 -21.02 21.00
C ARG A 222 -4.21 -19.94 19.97
N TRP A 223 -5.22 -20.10 19.13
CA TRP A 223 -5.44 -19.21 18.01
C TRP A 223 -6.91 -19.09 17.64
N SER A 224 -7.23 -18.02 16.94
CA SER A 224 -8.55 -17.73 16.39
C SER A 224 -8.37 -17.14 14.99
N SER A 225 -9.35 -17.37 14.12
CA SER A 225 -9.41 -16.74 12.81
C SER A 225 -10.77 -16.07 12.63
N ALA A 226 -10.72 -14.93 11.96
CA ALA A 226 -11.84 -14.08 11.61
C ALA A 226 -11.86 -13.92 10.08
N GLY A 227 -12.46 -14.90 9.41
CA GLY A 227 -12.65 -14.90 7.95
C GLY A 227 -11.39 -15.04 7.10
N HIS A 228 -10.24 -15.37 7.68
CA HIS A 228 -8.97 -15.40 6.95
C HIS A 228 -8.80 -16.64 6.09
N TYR A 229 -8.24 -16.41 4.90
CA TYR A 229 -7.85 -17.41 3.93
C TYR A 229 -6.54 -16.93 3.27
N PRO A 230 -5.57 -17.81 2.97
CA PRO A 230 -5.54 -19.26 3.19
C PRO A 230 -5.58 -19.69 4.66
N PRO A 231 -6.08 -20.91 4.95
CA PRO A 231 -6.05 -21.45 6.30
C PRO A 231 -4.60 -21.73 6.75
N PRO A 232 -4.31 -21.68 8.07
CA PRO A 232 -2.99 -22.02 8.58
C PRO A 232 -2.58 -23.44 8.25
N ILE A 233 -1.28 -23.62 7.98
CA ILE A 233 -0.71 -24.91 7.60
C ILE A 233 0.31 -25.33 8.65
N ILE A 234 0.27 -26.60 9.06
CA ILE A 234 1.32 -27.23 9.87
C ILE A 234 1.97 -28.33 9.04
N PHE A 235 3.30 -28.24 8.92
CA PHE A 235 4.13 -29.35 8.45
C PHE A 235 4.82 -30.01 9.63
N GLU A 236 4.58 -31.31 9.80
CA GLU A 236 5.31 -32.15 10.75
C GLU A 236 6.23 -33.11 9.97
N PRO A 237 7.42 -33.46 10.51
CA PRO A 237 8.31 -34.40 9.85
C PRO A 237 7.61 -35.73 9.52
N ASN A 238 7.77 -36.19 8.28
CA ASN A 238 7.24 -37.46 7.76
C ASN A 238 5.71 -37.62 7.90
N GLN A 239 4.96 -36.52 7.93
CA GLN A 239 3.50 -36.53 7.97
C GLN A 239 2.91 -35.71 6.83
N ALA A 240 1.66 -36.01 6.50
CA ALA A 240 0.89 -35.18 5.59
C ALA A 240 0.69 -33.77 6.20
N PRO A 241 0.61 -32.72 5.37
CA PRO A 241 0.29 -31.37 5.82
C PRO A 241 -1.03 -31.35 6.59
N LYS A 242 -1.06 -30.64 7.72
CA LYS A 242 -2.30 -30.40 8.47
C LYS A 242 -2.79 -29.00 8.14
N ILE A 243 -4.06 -28.92 7.73
CA ILE A 243 -4.72 -27.67 7.37
C ILE A 243 -5.71 -27.34 8.46
N LEU A 244 -5.55 -26.18 9.09
CA LEU A 244 -6.37 -25.77 10.21
C LEU A 244 -7.52 -24.91 9.71
N SER A 245 -8.75 -25.40 9.80
CA SER A 245 -9.93 -24.67 9.35
C SER A 245 -10.78 -24.16 10.52
N THR A 246 -11.28 -22.95 10.35
CA THR A 246 -12.26 -22.31 11.23
C THR A 246 -13.27 -21.57 10.36
N SER A 247 -14.45 -21.30 10.90
CA SER A 247 -15.44 -20.42 10.28
C SER A 247 -15.74 -19.26 11.20
N SER A 248 -15.46 -18.04 10.76
CA SER A 248 -15.93 -16.82 11.39
C SER A 248 -15.99 -15.71 10.33
N PHE A 249 -16.70 -14.63 10.63
CA PHE A 249 -16.77 -13.47 9.74
C PHE A 249 -15.48 -12.63 9.83
N PRO A 250 -15.08 -11.96 8.74
CA PRO A 250 -14.12 -10.87 8.80
C PRO A 250 -14.52 -9.77 9.78
N LEU A 251 -13.53 -9.06 10.33
CA LEU A 251 -13.74 -7.89 11.17
C LEU A 251 -14.40 -6.77 10.36
N GLY A 252 -15.25 -5.97 11.00
CA GLY A 252 -15.95 -4.83 10.41
C GLY A 252 -17.30 -5.17 9.77
N LEU A 253 -17.63 -6.45 9.58
CA LEU A 253 -18.90 -6.86 8.96
C LEU A 253 -20.08 -7.01 9.93
N THR A 254 -19.81 -7.21 11.22
CA THR A 254 -20.83 -7.37 12.25
C THR A 254 -20.35 -6.79 13.58
N GLU A 255 -21.26 -6.18 14.35
CA GLU A 255 -20.96 -5.65 15.68
C GLU A 255 -20.64 -6.78 16.67
N GLU A 256 -21.40 -7.87 16.60
CA GLU A 256 -21.27 -9.05 17.46
C GLU A 256 -20.41 -10.11 16.78
N LEU A 257 -19.11 -9.84 16.65
CA LEU A 257 -18.17 -10.81 16.12
C LEU A 257 -17.79 -11.86 17.18
N GLU A 258 -18.26 -13.09 16.99
CA GLU A 258 -17.82 -14.26 17.75
C GLU A 258 -16.71 -15.02 17.01
N VAL A 259 -15.64 -15.31 17.75
CA VAL A 259 -14.51 -16.12 17.27
C VAL A 259 -14.24 -17.28 18.22
N ASP A 260 -14.13 -18.46 17.64
CA ASP A 260 -13.72 -19.67 18.32
C ASP A 260 -12.21 -19.65 18.57
N GLU A 261 -11.81 -20.08 19.77
CA GLU A 261 -10.40 -20.32 20.09
C GLU A 261 -10.13 -21.82 19.93
N GLN A 262 -9.13 -22.15 19.12
CA GLN A 262 -8.65 -23.50 18.93
C GLN A 262 -7.23 -23.63 19.46
N GLU A 263 -6.82 -24.85 19.79
CA GLU A 263 -5.47 -25.13 20.28
C GLU A 263 -4.85 -26.36 19.62
N PHE A 264 -3.53 -26.31 19.48
CA PHE A 264 -2.72 -27.46 19.10
C PHE A 264 -1.33 -27.38 19.73
N ILE A 265 -0.66 -28.51 19.88
CA ILE A 265 0.75 -28.55 20.30
C ILE A 265 1.62 -28.54 19.05
N LEU A 266 2.48 -27.52 18.90
CA LEU A 266 3.46 -27.45 17.84
C LEU A 266 4.62 -28.40 18.16
N LYS A 267 4.69 -29.52 17.44
CA LYS A 267 5.68 -30.58 17.70
C LYS A 267 7.10 -30.15 17.33
N ARG A 268 8.08 -30.84 17.89
CA ARG A 268 9.49 -30.65 17.54
C ARG A 268 9.72 -30.81 16.03
N HIS A 269 10.51 -29.91 15.46
CA HIS A 269 10.79 -29.79 14.02
C HIS A 269 9.56 -29.54 13.15
N ALA A 270 8.41 -29.21 13.74
CA ALA A 270 7.24 -28.80 12.99
C ALA A 270 7.34 -27.31 12.63
N ARG A 271 6.76 -26.99 11.46
CA ARG A 271 6.64 -25.64 10.93
C ARG A 271 5.17 -25.26 10.89
N PHE A 272 4.82 -24.17 11.55
CA PHE A 272 3.51 -23.54 11.49
C PHE A 272 3.60 -22.31 10.58
N ILE A 273 2.65 -22.14 9.67
CA ILE A 273 2.69 -21.10 8.63
C ILE A 273 1.34 -20.39 8.56
N LEU A 274 1.43 -19.07 8.46
CA LEU A 274 0.38 -18.14 8.07
C LEU A 274 0.85 -17.40 6.82
N CYS A 275 -0.05 -17.16 5.88
CA CYS A 275 0.19 -16.33 4.71
C CYS A 275 -1.10 -15.64 4.30
N SER A 276 -1.00 -14.48 3.67
CA SER A 276 -2.14 -13.83 3.00
C SER A 276 -2.52 -14.55 1.70
N ASP A 277 -3.62 -14.12 1.09
CA ASP A 277 -4.14 -14.66 -0.17
C ASP A 277 -3.26 -14.34 -1.38
N GLY A 278 -2.48 -13.26 -1.36
CA GLY A 278 -1.47 -13.03 -2.40
C GLY A 278 -0.40 -14.12 -2.49
N ALA A 279 -0.25 -14.99 -1.49
CA ALA A 279 0.59 -16.19 -1.61
C ALA A 279 0.03 -17.24 -2.60
N LEU A 280 -1.26 -17.13 -2.99
CA LEU A 280 -1.91 -18.00 -3.97
C LEU A 280 -1.72 -17.52 -5.41
N GLU A 281 -1.50 -16.22 -5.62
CA GLU A 281 -1.35 -15.57 -6.93
C GLU A 281 -0.34 -16.23 -7.88
N PRO A 282 0.82 -16.76 -7.41
CA PRO A 282 1.78 -17.41 -8.29
C PRO A 282 1.27 -18.71 -8.94
N PHE A 283 0.11 -19.23 -8.51
CA PHE A 283 -0.40 -20.53 -8.93
C PHE A 283 -1.60 -20.40 -9.86
N ASP A 284 -1.70 -21.34 -10.80
CA ASP A 284 -2.80 -21.38 -11.77
C ASP A 284 -4.01 -22.17 -11.26
N GLY A 285 -5.20 -21.84 -11.74
CA GLY A 285 -6.43 -22.60 -11.51
C GLY A 285 -7.40 -21.92 -10.56
N GLY A 286 -8.36 -22.70 -10.03
CA GLY A 286 -9.27 -22.20 -9.00
C GLY A 286 -8.61 -22.17 -7.63
N LEU A 287 -9.28 -21.56 -6.67
CA LEU A 287 -8.77 -21.33 -5.31
C LEU A 287 -8.25 -22.63 -4.64
N ASN A 288 -8.94 -23.76 -4.86
CA ASN A 288 -8.53 -25.05 -4.31
C ASN A 288 -7.28 -25.61 -4.98
N GLU A 289 -7.17 -25.49 -6.31
CA GLU A 289 -5.99 -25.89 -7.07
C GLU A 289 -4.77 -25.03 -6.71
N GLN A 290 -4.95 -23.72 -6.58
CA GLN A 290 -3.91 -22.78 -6.15
C GLN A 290 -3.43 -23.11 -4.74
N PHE A 291 -4.36 -23.33 -3.81
CA PHE A 291 -4.01 -23.69 -2.44
C PHE A 291 -3.29 -25.04 -2.34
N ALA A 292 -3.70 -26.05 -3.12
CA ALA A 292 -2.99 -27.33 -3.16
C ALA A 292 -1.55 -27.18 -3.69
N GLN A 293 -1.34 -26.32 -4.69
CA GLN A 293 0.00 -26.00 -5.20
C GLN A 293 0.82 -25.24 -4.15
N LEU A 294 0.25 -24.24 -3.48
CA LEU A 294 0.91 -23.53 -2.38
C LEU A 294 1.38 -24.50 -1.29
N VAL A 295 0.50 -25.39 -0.82
CA VAL A 295 0.84 -26.40 0.20
C VAL A 295 1.99 -27.30 -0.29
N TYR A 296 1.95 -27.75 -1.56
CA TYR A 296 3.01 -28.56 -2.15
C TYR A 296 4.36 -27.83 -2.19
N HIS A 297 4.36 -26.57 -2.62
CA HIS A 297 5.57 -25.74 -2.69
C HIS A 297 6.15 -25.47 -1.31
N LEU A 298 5.31 -25.08 -0.34
CA LEU A 298 5.76 -24.82 1.03
C LEU A 298 6.32 -26.05 1.75
N GLN A 299 5.88 -27.25 1.37
CA GLN A 299 6.36 -28.51 1.93
C GLN A 299 7.72 -28.94 1.36
N ASN A 300 7.91 -28.77 0.06
CA ASN A 300 9.03 -29.39 -0.67
C ASN A 300 10.12 -28.39 -1.10
N GLN A 301 9.81 -27.09 -1.07
CA GLN A 301 10.69 -26.01 -1.47
C GLN A 301 10.62 -24.88 -0.44
N SER A 302 11.60 -23.98 -0.46
CA SER A 302 11.44 -22.69 0.20
C SER A 302 10.46 -21.86 -0.62
N PHE A 303 9.51 -21.17 0.03
CA PHE A 303 8.63 -20.23 -0.67
C PHE A 303 9.50 -19.22 -1.42
N GLN A 304 9.35 -19.16 -2.74
CA GLN A 304 9.99 -18.15 -3.57
C GLN A 304 8.90 -17.23 -4.06
N ALA A 305 8.81 -16.05 -3.44
CA ALA A 305 7.95 -15.01 -3.93
C ALA A 305 8.40 -14.57 -5.34
N PRO A 306 7.47 -14.27 -6.25
CA PRO A 306 7.82 -13.72 -7.56
C PRO A 306 8.46 -12.34 -7.43
N GLU A 307 9.31 -11.95 -8.40
CA GLU A 307 9.88 -10.60 -8.46
C GLU A 307 8.79 -9.51 -8.56
N HIS A 308 7.67 -9.85 -9.19
CA HIS A 308 6.50 -9.00 -9.32
C HIS A 308 5.26 -9.76 -8.85
N VAL A 309 4.61 -9.23 -7.81
CA VAL A 309 3.38 -9.80 -7.25
C VAL A 309 2.19 -8.97 -7.70
N ALA A 310 1.12 -9.64 -8.14
CA ALA A 310 -0.11 -8.99 -8.55
C ALA A 310 -0.95 -8.53 -7.34
N ASP A 311 -0.74 -9.16 -6.19
CA ASP A 311 -1.33 -8.82 -4.91
C ASP A 311 -0.28 -8.83 -3.80
N ASP A 312 -0.62 -8.23 -2.66
CA ASP A 312 0.25 -8.12 -1.51
C ASP A 312 0.56 -9.51 -0.91
N ILE A 313 1.78 -9.71 -0.41
CA ILE A 313 2.16 -10.96 0.24
C ILE A 313 2.72 -10.68 1.63
N ALA A 314 2.00 -11.13 2.65
CA ALA A 314 2.50 -11.29 4.00
C ALA A 314 2.68 -12.78 4.33
N PHE A 315 3.76 -13.10 5.04
CA PHE A 315 4.07 -14.46 5.46
C PHE A 315 4.66 -14.43 6.86
N LEU A 316 4.19 -15.33 7.72
CA LEU A 316 4.71 -15.53 9.07
C LEU A 316 4.79 -17.02 9.38
N SER A 317 5.97 -17.51 9.76
CA SER A 317 6.17 -18.90 10.11
C SER A 317 6.95 -19.07 11.41
N PHE A 318 6.51 -20.04 12.22
CA PHE A 318 7.18 -20.49 13.43
C PHE A 318 7.68 -21.93 13.23
N ILE A 319 9.00 -22.11 13.29
CA ILE A 319 9.65 -23.42 13.20
C ILE A 319 10.16 -23.78 14.59
N ARG A 320 9.69 -24.91 15.12
CA ARG A 320 10.18 -25.41 16.41
C ARG A 320 11.47 -26.20 16.23
N MET A 321 12.57 -25.74 16.81
CA MET A 321 13.89 -26.37 16.65
C MET A 321 14.12 -27.56 17.60
N ASN A 322 13.53 -27.54 18.81
CA ASN A 322 13.76 -28.55 19.86
C ASN A 322 12.49 -29.01 20.56
#